data_AF-A0A0S3RX00-F1
#
_entry.id   AF-A0A0S3RX00-F1
#
_cell.length_a   1.000
_cell.length_b   1.000
_cell.length_c   1.000
_cell.angle_alpha   90.00
_cell.angle_beta   90.00
_cell.angle_gamma   90.00
#
_symmetry.space_group_name_H-M   'P 1'
#
loop_
_entity.id
_entity.type
_entity.pdbx_description
1 polymer ?
#
loop_
_entity_poly.entity_id
_entity_poly.type
_entity_poly.pdbx_seq_one_letter_code
_entity_poly.pdbx_strand_id
1 'polypeptide(L)'
;MNVIGPRGSISLLNLPEPILERILKLLSPQELVGMSEVCTCLRDNCRSDSLWEVHIKQKWGGVIGDVAFKEWQWHITAVKEKELNQLNKEINQKGSLGPFNGTWPMLYL
;
A
#
# COMPACT_ATOMS: atom_id res chain seq x y z
N MET A 1 23.82 3.46 -17.53
CA MET A 1 24.49 4.50 -16.70
C MET A 1 23.61 5.74 -16.76
N ASN A 2 22.93 6.10 -15.66
CA ASN A 2 22.06 7.26 -15.66
C ASN A 2 22.90 8.54 -15.62
N VAL A 3 22.68 9.40 -16.60
CA VAL A 3 23.33 10.69 -16.80
C VAL A 3 22.77 11.67 -15.77
N ILE A 4 23.60 12.11 -14.82
CA ILE A 4 23.25 13.16 -13.86
C ILE A 4 23.67 14.50 -14.48
N GLY A 5 22.70 15.28 -14.96
CA GLY A 5 22.88 16.67 -15.39
C GLY A 5 22.85 17.64 -14.20
N PRO A 6 23.42 18.86 -14.34
CA PRO A 6 23.90 19.66 -13.21
C PRO A 6 22.76 20.45 -12.56
N ARG A 7 22.62 20.28 -11.23
CA ARG A 7 21.56 20.80 -10.35
C ARG A 7 20.19 20.12 -10.52
N GLY A 8 20.17 18.79 -10.44
CA GLY A 8 18.93 18.04 -10.26
C GLY A 8 18.28 18.40 -8.93
N SER A 9 17.08 18.97 -8.96
CA SER A 9 16.23 19.11 -7.79
C SER A 9 16.03 17.73 -7.16
N ILE A 10 16.43 17.56 -5.90
CA ILE A 10 16.17 16.32 -5.15
C ILE A 10 14.66 16.21 -4.99
N SER A 11 14.03 15.30 -5.74
CA SER A 11 12.61 14.96 -5.60
C SER A 11 12.46 13.83 -4.59
N LEU A 12 11.40 13.86 -3.79
CA LEU A 12 11.02 12.79 -2.87
C LEU A 12 10.89 11.44 -3.59
N LEU A 13 10.38 11.45 -4.83
CA LEU A 13 10.19 10.24 -5.64
C LEU A 13 11.50 9.67 -6.22
N ASN A 14 12.61 10.40 -6.11
CA ASN A 14 13.93 9.90 -6.51
C ASN A 14 14.63 9.13 -5.39
N LEU A 15 14.02 9.06 -4.20
CA LEU A 15 14.56 8.30 -3.09
C LEU A 15 14.38 6.79 -3.34
N PRO A 16 15.34 5.96 -2.90
CA PRO A 16 15.16 4.52 -2.83
C PRO A 16 13.90 4.15 -2.04
N GLU A 17 13.18 3.13 -2.51
CA GLU A 17 11.91 2.67 -1.96
C GLU A 17 11.92 2.41 -0.43
N PRO A 18 12.97 1.81 0.17
CA PRO A 18 13.02 1.62 1.63
C PRO A 18 13.10 2.94 2.43
N ILE A 19 13.73 3.97 1.84
CA ILE A 19 13.86 5.29 2.47
C ILE A 19 12.52 6.02 2.38
N LEU A 20 11.87 5.96 1.22
CA LEU A 20 10.54 6.51 1.03
C LEU A 20 9.53 5.88 1.98
N GLU A 21 9.50 4.54 2.07
CA GLU A 21 8.63 3.81 2.99
C GLU A 21 8.86 4.23 4.45
N ARG A 22 10.13 4.40 4.87
CA ARG A 22 10.46 4.85 6.22
C ARG A 22 9.93 6.25 6.52
N ILE A 23 9.99 7.16 5.55
CA ILE A 23 9.41 8.51 5.70
C ILE A 23 7.89 8.42 5.84
N LEU A 24 7.23 7.62 4.99
CA LEU A 24 5.79 7.43 5.04
C LEU A 24 5.32 6.82 6.38
N LYS A 25 6.09 5.91 6.99
CA LYS A 25 5.79 5.35 8.33
C LYS A 25 5.76 6.36 9.46
N LEU A 26 6.31 7.57 9.27
CA LEU A 26 6.30 8.63 10.28
C LEU A 26 5.02 9.47 10.24
N LEU A 27 4.23 9.35 9.17
CA LEU A 27 3.00 10.08 8.99
C LEU A 27 1.87 9.46 9.81
N SER A 28 0.94 10.29 10.26
CA SER A 28 -0.33 9.81 10.78
C SER A 28 -1.20 9.18 9.68
N PRO A 29 -2.20 8.35 10.02
CA PRO A 29 -3.14 7.80 9.03
C PRO A 29 -3.79 8.84 8.12
N GLN A 30 -4.12 10.02 8.66
CA GLN A 30 -4.74 11.10 7.89
C GLN A 30 -3.75 11.73 6.89
N GLU A 31 -2.51 11.90 7.30
CA GLU A 31 -1.44 12.41 6.43
C GLU A 31 -1.06 11.40 5.33
N LEU A 32 -1.10 10.09 5.63
CA LEU A 32 -0.93 9.04 4.62
C LEU A 32 -2.02 9.09 3.54
N VAL A 33 -3.28 9.30 3.95
CA VAL A 33 -4.39 9.47 3.00
C VAL A 33 -4.13 10.70 2.12
N GLY A 34 -3.78 11.84 2.71
CA GLY A 34 -3.45 13.05 1.94
C GLY A 34 -2.29 12.85 0.97
N MET A 35 -1.24 12.12 1.38
CA MET A 35 -0.09 11.84 0.53
C MET A 35 -0.47 10.94 -0.66
N SER A 36 -1.43 10.02 -0.49
CA SER A 36 -1.92 9.12 -1.55
C SER A 36 -2.64 9.85 -2.69
N GLU A 37 -3.09 11.08 -2.46
CA GLU A 37 -3.80 11.90 -3.44
C GLU A 37 -2.86 12.67 -4.37
N VAL A 38 -1.59 12.84 -3.99
CA VAL A 38 -0.62 13.68 -4.71
C VAL A 38 -0.25 13.12 -6.08
N CYS A 39 0.08 11.82 -6.15
CA CYS A 39 0.38 11.15 -7.41
C CYS A 39 0.16 9.63 -7.30
N THR A 40 0.13 8.94 -8.44
CA THR A 40 -0.05 7.48 -8.48
C THR A 40 1.06 6.73 -7.75
N CYS A 41 2.32 7.16 -7.92
CA CYS A 41 3.45 6.55 -7.21
C CYS A 41 3.28 6.61 -5.68
N LEU A 42 2.89 7.77 -5.13
CA LEU A 42 2.65 7.91 -3.70
C LEU A 42 1.41 7.15 -3.26
N ARG A 43 0.38 7.08 -4.09
CA ARG A 43 -0.83 6.29 -3.83
C ARG A 43 -0.51 4.83 -3.59
N ASP A 44 0.30 4.24 -4.46
CA ASP A 44 0.65 2.82 -4.38
C ASP A 44 1.51 2.56 -3.14
N ASN A 45 2.48 3.43 -2.86
CA ASN A 45 3.32 3.35 -1.66
C ASN A 45 2.52 3.52 -0.36
N CYS A 46 1.61 4.50 -0.28
CA CYS A 46 0.81 4.78 0.92
C CYS A 46 -0.22 3.69 1.22
N ARG A 47 -0.52 2.81 0.26
CA ARG A 47 -1.42 1.67 0.43
C ARG A 47 -0.70 0.39 0.86
N SER A 48 0.63 0.41 1.01
CA SER A 48 1.37 -0.76 1.47
C SER A 48 0.94 -1.19 2.88
N ASP A 49 0.63 -2.48 3.05
CA ASP A 49 0.21 -3.06 4.33
C ASP A 49 1.22 -2.81 5.46
N SER A 50 2.51 -2.74 5.14
CA SER A 50 3.58 -2.53 6.11
C SER A 50 3.49 -1.18 6.83
N LEU A 51 2.85 -0.18 6.21
CA LEU A 51 2.56 1.12 6.82
C LEU A 51 1.41 0.98 7.82
N TRP A 52 0.37 0.25 7.44
CA TRP A 52 -0.88 0.14 8.19
C TRP A 52 -0.81 -0.85 9.34
N GLU A 53 0.04 -1.87 9.28
CA GLU A 53 0.20 -2.86 10.36
C GLU A 53 0.53 -2.19 11.71
N VAL A 54 1.43 -1.20 11.70
CA VAL A 54 1.81 -0.46 12.91
C VAL A 54 0.62 0.35 13.45
N HIS A 55 -0.08 1.09 12.58
CA HIS A 55 -1.21 1.93 12.99
C HIS A 55 -2.40 1.12 13.48
N ILE A 56 -2.73 0.00 12.82
CA ILE A 56 -3.81 -0.90 13.24
C ILE A 56 -3.46 -1.55 14.57
N LYS A 57 -2.23 -2.06 14.75
CA LYS A 57 -1.81 -2.64 16.03
C LYS A 57 -1.85 -1.63 17.17
N GLN A 58 -1.42 -0.39 16.94
CA GLN A 58 -1.45 0.66 17.96
C GLN A 58 -2.88 1.08 18.33
N LYS A 59 -3.75 1.31 17.34
CA LYS A 59 -5.12 1.80 17.58
C LYS A 59 -6.04 0.70 18.12
N TRP A 60 -5.87 -0.51 17.61
CA TRP A 60 -6.85 -1.58 17.76
C TRP A 60 -6.30 -2.84 18.44
N GLY A 61 -4.99 -2.97 18.64
CA GLY A 61 -4.40 -4.17 19.24
C GLY A 61 -4.91 -4.47 20.65
N GLY A 62 -5.16 -3.44 21.46
CA GLY A 62 -5.75 -3.60 22.80
C GLY A 62 -7.26 -3.87 22.80
N VAL A 63 -7.96 -3.51 21.72
CA VAL A 63 -9.44 -3.60 21.63
C VAL A 63 -9.87 -4.89 20.96
N ILE A 64 -9.19 -5.28 19.87
CA ILE A 64 -9.58 -6.44 19.06
C ILE A 64 -8.92 -7.73 19.60
N GLY A 65 -7.90 -7.61 20.45
CA GLY A 65 -7.16 -8.73 21.01
C GLY A 65 -6.36 -9.50 19.97
N ASP A 66 -5.43 -10.35 20.43
CA ASP A 66 -4.49 -11.07 19.57
C ASP A 66 -5.18 -11.97 18.53
N VAL A 67 -6.36 -12.51 18.85
CA VAL A 67 -7.09 -13.43 17.99
C VAL A 67 -7.58 -12.73 16.72
N ALA A 68 -8.21 -11.58 16.85
CA ALA A 68 -8.76 -10.90 15.68
C ALA A 68 -7.71 -10.01 14.97
N PHE A 69 -6.59 -9.67 15.62
CA PHE A 69 -5.39 -9.20 14.89
C PHE A 69 -4.84 -10.31 13.98
N LYS A 70 -4.73 -11.56 14.47
CA LYS A 70 -4.33 -12.70 13.64
C LYS A 70 -5.31 -12.96 12.51
N GLU A 71 -6.62 -12.85 12.74
CA GLU A 71 -7.63 -12.97 11.69
C GLU A 71 -7.46 -11.92 10.59
N TRP A 72 -7.18 -10.67 10.95
CA TRP A 72 -6.87 -9.61 9.97
C TRP A 72 -5.60 -9.96 9.16
N GLN A 73 -4.52 -10.38 9.82
CA GLN A 73 -3.29 -10.80 9.12
C GLN A 73 -3.55 -11.97 8.15
N TRP A 74 -4.38 -12.94 8.57
CA TRP A 74 -4.80 -14.06 7.73
C TRP A 74 -5.58 -13.58 6.50
N HIS A 75 -6.53 -12.66 6.70
CA HIS A 75 -7.31 -12.09 5.61
C HIS A 75 -6.42 -11.37 4.58
N ILE A 76 -5.49 -10.53 5.02
CA ILE A 76 -4.54 -9.82 4.13
C ILE A 76 -3.69 -10.82 3.33
N THR A 77 -3.20 -11.88 3.98
CA THR A 77 -2.39 -12.92 3.31
C THR A 77 -3.22 -13.66 2.26
N ALA A 78 -4.45 -14.05 2.59
CA ALA A 78 -5.35 -14.74 1.66
C ALA A 78 -5.73 -13.88 0.45
N VAL A 79 -5.87 -12.56 0.62
CA VAL A 79 -6.11 -11.63 -0.50
C VAL A 79 -4.91 -11.62 -1.45
N LYS A 80 -3.69 -11.51 -0.93
CA LYS A 80 -2.46 -11.56 -1.74
C LYS A 80 -2.31 -12.85 -2.52
N GLU A 81 -2.60 -14.00 -1.89
CA GLU A 81 -2.57 -15.30 -2.58
C GLU A 81 -3.60 -15.36 -3.73
N LYS A 82 -4.80 -14.81 -3.53
CA LYS A 82 -5.81 -14.72 -4.59
C LYS A 82 -5.36 -13.82 -5.73
N GLU A 83 -4.77 -12.66 -5.44
CA GLU A 83 -4.22 -11.76 -6.46
C GLU A 83 -3.12 -12.42 -7.30
N LEU A 84 -2.19 -13.14 -6.66
CA LEU A 84 -1.14 -13.90 -7.34
C LEU A 84 -1.72 -15.01 -8.24
N ASN A 85 -2.71 -15.74 -7.74
CA ASN A 85 -3.39 -16.79 -8.51
C ASN A 85 -4.17 -16.21 -9.69
N GLN A 86 -4.75 -15.02 -9.54
CA GLN A 86 -5.46 -14.32 -10.61
C GLN A 86 -4.51 -13.80 -11.69
N LEU A 87 -3.37 -13.21 -11.30
CA LEU A 87 -2.31 -12.81 -12.23
C LEU A 87 -1.76 -14.01 -13.02
N ASN A 88 -1.54 -15.14 -12.34
CA ASN A 88 -1.11 -16.38 -13.00
C ASN A 88 -2.14 -16.89 -14.01
N LYS A 89 -3.45 -16.73 -13.73
CA LYS A 89 -4.51 -17.10 -14.67
C LYS A 89 -4.54 -16.17 -15.89
N GLU A 90 -4.33 -14.87 -15.69
CA GLU A 90 -4.28 -13.87 -16.76
C GLU A 90 -3.05 -14.03 -17.69
N ILE A 91 -1.87 -14.38 -17.15
CA ILE A 91 -0.68 -14.69 -17.96
C ILE A 91 -0.94 -15.93 -18.84
N ASN A 92 -1.68 -16.91 -18.32
CA ASN A 92 -2.07 -18.13 -19.06
C ASN A 92 -3.26 -17.91 -20.00
N GLN A 93 -3.95 -16.77 -19.91
CA GLN A 93 -5.09 -16.41 -20.76
C GLN A 93 -4.88 -14.99 -21.30
N LYS A 94 -4.00 -14.82 -22.30
CA LYS A 94 -3.96 -13.59 -23.10
C LYS A 94 -5.31 -13.40 -23.82
N GLY A 95 -6.21 -12.64 -23.18
CA GLY A 95 -7.47 -12.22 -23.78
C GLY A 95 -8.43 -11.60 -22.77
N SER A 96 -8.47 -10.27 -22.75
CA SER A 96 -9.47 -9.40 -22.10
C SER A 96 -9.25 -9.04 -20.62
N LEU A 97 -8.76 -7.82 -20.39
CA LEU A 97 -8.77 -7.13 -19.10
C LEU A 97 -10.20 -6.62 -18.83
N GLY A 98 -10.90 -7.26 -17.89
CA GLY A 98 -12.14 -6.74 -17.32
C GLY A 98 -11.85 -5.60 -16.33
N PRO A 99 -12.80 -4.67 -16.07
CA PRO A 99 -12.58 -3.58 -15.14
C PRO A 99 -12.65 -4.07 -13.69
N PHE A 100 -11.64 -3.72 -12.88
CA PHE A 100 -11.66 -3.92 -11.44
C PHE A 100 -12.65 -2.96 -10.77
N ASN A 101 -13.81 -3.49 -10.35
CA ASN A 101 -14.75 -2.81 -9.46
C ASN A 101 -14.53 -3.31 -8.03
N GLY A 102 -13.59 -2.69 -7.32
CA GLY A 102 -13.35 -2.91 -5.90
C GLY A 102 -13.33 -1.57 -5.17
N THR A 103 -14.46 -1.19 -4.56
CA THR A 103 -14.53 -0.06 -3.62
C THR A 103 -13.97 -0.51 -2.26
N TRP A 104 -12.82 0.04 -1.89
CA TRP A 104 -12.18 -0.07 -0.57
C TRP A 104 -11.74 1.34 -0.11
N PRO A 105 -11.96 1.73 1.17
CA PRO A 105 -13.17 1.60 1.97
C PRO A 105 -13.91 2.95 2.07
N MET A 106 -15.26 2.90 2.13
CA MET A 106 -16.12 4.02 2.52
C MET A 106 -15.79 4.43 3.96
N LEU A 107 -15.10 5.56 4.13
CA LEU A 107 -15.08 6.29 5.40
C LEU A 107 -16.29 7.24 5.41
N TYR A 108 -17.47 6.71 5.77
CA TYR A 108 -18.56 7.56 6.24
C TYR A 108 -18.44 7.67 7.76
N LEU A 109 -17.83 8.78 8.20
CA LEU A 109 -18.12 9.45 9.47
C LEU A 109 -18.30 10.93 9.18
#